data_AF-A0A398B2L6-F1
#
_entry.id   AF-A0A398B2L6-F1
#
_cell.length_a   1.000
_cell.length_b   1.000
_cell.length_c   1.000
_cell.angle_alpha   90.00
_cell.angle_beta   90.00
_cell.angle_gamma   90.00
#
_symmetry.space_group_name_H-M   'P 1'
#
loop_
_entity.id
_entity.type
_entity.pdbx_description
1 polymer ?
#
loop_
_entity_poly.entity_id
_entity_poly.type
_entity_poly.pdbx_seq_one_letter_code
_entity_poly.pdbx_strand_id
1 'polypeptide(L)'
;MADKLLVVAHPDDELLFGGGELIKESGWKVICVTNGGNVQRAKEFTHVMNIVKAEHEIWDFPDEWKGDFDRKLLSRKLKKILDENKFTKIVTHNLKGEYGHTQHIALSQVLHDLVKENLYVFGFGDQKLSPDIYRKKLALLHHYSLFKLQKDYFLTLRELKYEQIHKVY
;
A
#
# COMPACT_ATOMS: atom_id res chain seq x y z
N MET A 1 -12.49 -1.06 15.16
CA MET A 1 -11.20 -1.75 15.08
C MET A 1 -11.10 -2.33 13.70
N ALA A 2 -9.98 -2.09 13.03
CA ALA A 2 -9.69 -2.64 11.72
C ALA A 2 -9.59 -4.17 11.75
N ASP A 3 -10.23 -4.83 10.79
CA ASP A 3 -10.15 -6.28 10.55
C ASP A 3 -9.34 -6.61 9.28
N LYS A 4 -8.90 -5.60 8.53
CA LYS A 4 -8.07 -5.73 7.34
C LYS A 4 -6.80 -4.90 7.48
N LEU A 5 -5.71 -5.41 6.94
CA LEU A 5 -4.40 -4.78 6.98
C LEU A 5 -3.91 -4.53 5.55
N LEU A 6 -3.47 -3.31 5.27
CA LEU A 6 -2.79 -2.92 4.04
C LEU A 6 -1.40 -2.42 4.41
N VAL A 7 -0.34 -3.04 3.89
CA VAL A 7 1.04 -2.64 4.17
C VAL A 7 1.74 -2.26 2.89
N VAL A 8 2.26 -1.04 2.83
CA VAL A 8 2.89 -0.46 1.65
C VAL A 8 4.27 0.10 1.94
N ALA A 9 5.11 0.15 0.91
CA ALA A 9 6.49 0.62 1.01
C ALA A 9 6.53 2.13 1.23
N HIS A 10 5.87 2.89 0.35
CA HIS A 10 5.93 4.35 0.33
C HIS A 10 4.53 4.96 0.47
N PRO A 11 4.43 6.22 0.95
CA PRO A 11 3.18 6.96 0.87
C PRO A 11 2.73 7.02 -0.58
N ASP A 12 1.43 6.96 -0.85
CA ASP A 12 0.75 6.92 -2.16
C ASP A 12 0.59 5.53 -2.81
N ASP A 13 1.46 4.57 -2.49
CA ASP A 13 1.34 3.18 -2.99
C ASP A 13 -0.02 2.57 -2.65
N GLU A 14 -0.59 2.91 -1.48
CA GLU A 14 -1.86 2.36 -1.01
C GLU A 14 -3.03 2.75 -1.93
N LEU A 15 -2.98 3.95 -2.51
CA LEU A 15 -3.96 4.40 -3.49
C LEU A 15 -3.58 3.98 -4.89
N LEU A 16 -2.30 4.02 -5.26
CA LEU A 16 -1.85 3.66 -6.61
C LEU A 16 -2.23 2.24 -6.98
N PHE A 17 -2.09 1.29 -6.04
CA PHE A 17 -2.24 -0.15 -6.31
C PHE A 17 -3.41 -0.83 -5.60
N GLY A 18 -3.91 -0.24 -4.52
CA GLY A 18 -5.03 -0.77 -3.73
C GLY A 18 -6.22 0.19 -3.56
N GLY A 19 -6.17 1.37 -4.19
CA GLY A 19 -7.07 2.48 -3.85
C GLY A 19 -8.55 2.16 -4.04
N GLY A 20 -8.89 1.39 -5.04
CA GLY A 20 -10.25 1.00 -5.35
C GLY A 20 -10.87 0.16 -4.24
N GLU A 21 -10.11 -0.77 -3.66
CA GLU A 21 -10.60 -1.56 -2.52
C GLU A 21 -10.62 -0.73 -1.23
N LEU A 22 -9.58 0.06 -0.99
CA LEU A 22 -9.50 0.99 0.15
C LEU A 22 -10.67 1.99 0.18
N ILE A 23 -11.15 2.44 -0.98
CA ILE A 23 -12.31 3.35 -1.09
C ILE A 23 -13.64 2.62 -0.93
N LYS A 24 -13.75 1.38 -1.43
CA LYS A 24 -15.01 0.61 -1.43
C LYS A 24 -15.31 -0.02 -0.07
N GLU A 25 -14.28 -0.42 0.65
CA GLU A 25 -14.41 -1.22 1.86
C GLU A 25 -13.93 -0.44 3.09
N SER A 26 -14.61 -0.63 4.21
CA SER A 26 -14.17 -0.15 5.52
C SER A 26 -13.38 -1.24 6.27
N GLY A 27 -12.88 -0.88 7.46
CA GLY A 27 -12.18 -1.82 8.34
C GLY A 27 -10.68 -1.92 8.08
N TRP A 28 -10.10 -0.98 7.34
CA TRP A 28 -8.67 -0.96 7.04
C TRP A 28 -7.83 -0.33 8.13
N LYS A 29 -6.72 -1.01 8.46
CA LYS A 29 -5.51 -0.41 9.00
C LYS A 29 -4.46 -0.35 7.89
N VAL A 30 -3.89 0.82 7.62
CA VAL A 30 -2.88 1.03 6.59
C VAL A 30 -1.54 1.35 7.24
N ILE A 31 -0.50 0.58 6.93
CA ILE A 31 0.87 0.83 7.40
C ILE A 31 1.74 1.19 6.20
N CYS A 32 2.24 2.42 6.18
CA CYS A 32 3.30 2.84 5.27
C CYS A 32 4.65 2.73 5.99
N VAL A 33 5.60 1.97 5.45
CA VAL A 33 6.83 1.63 6.20
C VAL A 33 7.94 2.69 6.07
N THR A 34 7.89 3.58 5.09
CA THR A 34 8.89 4.65 4.90
C THR A 34 8.30 6.06 5.10
N ASN A 35 9.18 7.06 5.13
CA ASN A 35 8.85 8.49 5.09
C ASN A 35 8.12 9.08 6.31
N GLY A 36 8.08 8.40 7.45
CA GLY A 36 7.48 8.92 8.69
C GLY A 36 8.16 10.20 9.22
N GLY A 37 9.47 10.37 8.98
CA GLY A 37 10.25 11.56 9.31
C GLY A 37 10.16 12.66 8.26
N ASN A 38 9.68 12.34 7.05
CA ASN A 38 9.43 13.34 6.01
C ASN A 38 8.10 14.06 6.31
N VAL A 39 8.21 15.27 6.89
CA VAL A 39 7.07 16.06 7.36
C VAL A 39 5.99 16.27 6.29
N GLN A 40 6.39 16.49 5.03
CA GLN A 40 5.42 16.70 3.95
C GLN A 40 4.72 15.39 3.59
N ARG A 41 5.49 14.34 3.30
CA ARG A 41 4.96 13.04 2.88
C ARG A 41 4.07 12.41 3.97
N ALA A 42 4.48 12.48 5.23
CA ALA A 42 3.70 12.00 6.36
C ALA A 42 2.37 12.75 6.53
N LYS A 43 2.36 14.08 6.32
CA LYS A 43 1.14 14.89 6.34
C LYS A 43 0.18 14.54 5.21
N GLU A 44 0.69 14.37 3.98
CA GLU A 44 -0.10 13.97 2.81
C GLU A 44 -0.74 12.59 3.06
N PHE A 45 0.03 11.60 3.50
CA PHE A 45 -0.46 10.26 3.84
C PHE A 45 -1.55 10.30 4.91
N THR A 46 -1.26 10.95 6.04
CA THR A 46 -2.21 11.09 7.16
C THR A 46 -3.51 11.76 6.70
N HIS A 47 -3.41 12.81 5.88
CA HIS A 47 -4.57 13.50 5.35
C HIS A 47 -5.45 12.58 4.50
N VAL A 48 -4.87 11.81 3.59
CA VAL A 48 -5.59 10.86 2.73
C VAL A 48 -6.21 9.72 3.56
N MET A 49 -5.46 9.14 4.49
CA MET A 49 -5.96 8.06 5.37
C MET A 49 -7.16 8.51 6.21
N ASN A 50 -7.16 9.76 6.68
CA ASN A 50 -8.31 10.36 7.37
C ASN A 50 -9.53 10.53 6.45
N ILE A 51 -9.35 10.92 5.18
CA ILE A 51 -10.47 11.05 4.23
C ILE A 51 -11.13 9.69 3.95
N VAL A 52 -10.32 8.63 3.75
CA VAL A 52 -10.84 7.26 3.54
C VAL A 52 -11.24 6.57 4.83
N LYS A 53 -11.06 7.22 5.99
CA LYS A 53 -11.41 6.73 7.33
C LYS A 53 -10.73 5.41 7.69
N ALA A 54 -9.47 5.27 7.31
CA ALA A 54 -8.64 4.12 7.68
C ALA A 54 -7.83 4.42 8.96
N GLU A 55 -7.73 3.44 9.84
CA GLU A 55 -6.68 3.43 10.86
C GLU A 55 -5.33 3.43 10.13
N HIS A 56 -4.31 4.13 10.64
CA HIS A 56 -3.05 4.21 9.92
C HIS A 56 -1.83 4.40 10.80
N GLU A 57 -0.69 3.90 10.33
CA GLU A 57 0.63 4.17 10.86
C GLU A 57 1.58 4.51 9.70
N ILE A 58 2.49 5.45 9.94
CA ILE A 58 3.63 5.70 9.05
C ILE A 58 4.91 5.49 9.85
N TRP A 59 5.82 4.68 9.33
CA TRP A 59 7.13 4.42 9.91
C TRP A 59 8.22 5.11 9.11
N ASP A 60 9.45 5.10 9.61
CA ASP A 60 10.56 5.85 9.03
C ASP A 60 11.74 4.94 8.68
N PHE A 61 11.47 3.83 7.99
CA PHE A 61 12.54 3.08 7.33
C PHE A 61 13.11 3.91 6.16
N PRO A 62 14.40 3.73 5.81
CA PRO A 62 15.00 4.41 4.67
C PRO A 62 14.22 4.18 3.37
N ASP A 63 13.98 5.25 2.61
CA ASP A 63 13.37 5.22 1.27
C ASP A 63 14.47 5.21 0.22
N GLU A 64 14.57 4.12 -0.53
CA GLU A 64 15.65 3.87 -1.48
C GLU A 64 15.14 3.14 -2.74
N TRP A 65 15.31 3.76 -3.91
CA TRP A 65 14.89 3.19 -5.19
C TRP A 65 15.50 1.80 -5.50
N LYS A 66 16.79 1.63 -5.19
CA LYS A 66 17.56 0.37 -5.32
C LYS A 66 18.08 -0.05 -3.96
N GLY A 67 17.16 -0.26 -3.02
CA GLY A 67 17.47 -0.63 -1.65
C GLY A 67 16.72 -1.86 -1.17
N ASP A 68 16.97 -2.18 0.09
CA ASP A 68 16.24 -3.17 0.88
C ASP A 68 15.85 -2.51 2.20
N PHE A 69 15.16 -3.24 3.06
CA PHE A 69 14.92 -2.85 4.44
C PHE A 69 15.86 -3.59 5.38
N ASP A 70 16.02 -3.09 6.61
CA ASP A 70 16.41 -3.97 7.71
C ASP A 70 15.29 -4.99 7.92
N ARG A 71 15.38 -6.13 7.21
CA ARG A 71 14.35 -7.18 7.19
C ARG A 71 14.11 -7.74 8.59
N LYS A 72 15.12 -7.79 9.45
CA LYS A 72 14.97 -8.29 10.82
C LYS A 72 14.15 -7.33 11.68
N LEU A 73 14.39 -6.04 11.57
CA LEU A 73 13.60 -5.02 12.27
C LEU A 73 12.18 -4.93 11.70
N LEU A 74 12.05 -4.88 10.37
CA LEU A 74 10.77 -4.82 9.67
C LEU A 74 9.90 -6.03 10.05
N SER A 75 10.46 -7.24 9.97
CA SER A 75 9.74 -8.47 10.31
C SER A 75 9.26 -8.46 11.76
N ARG A 76 10.09 -7.99 12.69
CA ARG A 76 9.74 -7.92 14.11
C ARG A 76 8.58 -6.97 14.38
N LYS A 77 8.59 -5.78 13.76
CA LYS A 77 7.51 -4.80 13.89
C LYS A 77 6.21 -5.30 13.28
N LEU A 78 6.26 -5.85 12.06
CA LEU A 78 5.08 -6.40 11.40
C LEU A 78 4.51 -7.60 12.15
N LYS A 79 5.37 -8.52 12.61
CA LYS A 79 4.94 -9.67 13.41
C LYS A 79 4.17 -9.24 14.66
N LYS A 80 4.63 -8.20 15.37
CA LYS A 80 3.91 -7.66 16.53
C LYS A 80 2.48 -7.24 16.17
N ILE A 81 2.31 -6.49 15.08
CA ILE A 81 0.97 -6.07 14.60
C ILE A 81 0.09 -7.28 14.24
N LEU A 82 0.67 -8.28 13.57
CA LEU A 82 -0.02 -9.51 13.16
C LEU A 82 -0.39 -10.41 14.34
N ASP A 83 0.42 -10.44 15.41
CA ASP A 83 0.14 -11.22 16.62
C ASP A 83 -0.97 -10.55 17.48
N GLU A 84 -1.06 -9.22 17.44
CA GLU A 84 -2.03 -8.43 18.23
C GLU A 84 -3.44 -8.42 17.63
N ASN A 85 -3.58 -8.70 16.33
CA ASN A 85 -4.87 -8.65 15.62
C ASN A 85 -5.03 -9.81 14.63
N LYS A 86 -6.23 -10.41 14.60
CA LYS A 86 -6.58 -11.39 13.57
C LYS A 86 -7.19 -10.69 12.37
N PHE A 87 -6.37 -10.42 11.35
CA PHE A 87 -6.84 -9.83 10.10
C PHE A 87 -7.49 -10.89 9.19
N THR A 88 -8.67 -10.56 8.66
CA THR A 88 -9.37 -11.38 7.67
C THR A 88 -8.81 -11.19 6.26
N LYS A 89 -8.06 -10.10 6.05
CA LYS A 89 -7.40 -9.76 4.79
C LYS A 89 -6.13 -8.97 5.06
N ILE A 90 -5.01 -9.42 4.53
CA ILE A 90 -3.72 -8.73 4.56
C ILE A 90 -3.28 -8.49 3.13
N VAL A 91 -3.06 -7.23 2.76
CA VAL A 91 -2.70 -6.82 1.40
C VAL A 91 -1.35 -6.14 1.39
N THR A 92 -0.52 -6.45 0.40
CA THR A 92 0.75 -5.76 0.16
C THR A 92 1.16 -5.82 -1.31
N HIS A 93 2.38 -5.37 -1.61
CA HIS A 93 2.99 -5.49 -2.92
C HIS A 93 3.15 -6.94 -3.39
N ASN A 94 3.20 -7.15 -4.70
CA ASN A 94 3.55 -8.45 -5.26
C ASN A 94 5.08 -8.65 -5.36
N LEU A 95 5.48 -9.90 -5.55
CA LEU A 95 6.90 -10.29 -5.66
C LEU A 95 7.61 -9.76 -6.92
N LYS A 96 6.90 -9.12 -7.85
CA LYS A 96 7.49 -8.41 -8.99
C LYS A 96 7.70 -6.91 -8.71
N GLY A 97 7.20 -6.40 -7.57
CA GLY A 97 7.30 -5.00 -7.18
C GLY A 97 6.54 -4.04 -8.09
N GLU A 98 5.43 -4.50 -8.67
CA GLU A 98 4.59 -3.77 -9.63
C GLU A 98 5.35 -3.30 -10.87
N TYR A 99 6.02 -2.14 -10.79
CA TYR A 99 6.90 -1.58 -11.81
C TYR A 99 8.38 -1.92 -11.60
N GLY A 100 8.67 -2.90 -10.74
CA GLY A 100 10.02 -3.42 -10.48
C GLY A 100 10.76 -2.73 -9.33
N HIS A 101 10.06 -2.04 -8.43
CA HIS A 101 10.70 -1.36 -7.30
C HIS A 101 11.26 -2.36 -6.28
N THR A 102 12.54 -2.24 -5.96
CA THR A 102 13.25 -3.19 -5.09
C THR A 102 12.66 -3.27 -3.68
N GLN A 103 12.32 -2.13 -3.07
CA GLN A 103 11.67 -2.10 -1.76
C GLN A 103 10.23 -2.66 -1.76
N HIS A 104 9.49 -2.61 -2.88
CA HIS A 104 8.18 -3.29 -2.97
C HIS A 104 8.39 -4.80 -2.88
N ILE A 105 9.38 -5.32 -3.62
CA ILE A 105 9.75 -6.74 -3.61
C ILE A 105 10.20 -7.16 -2.20
N ALA A 106 11.05 -6.37 -1.54
CA ALA A 106 11.54 -6.65 -0.19
C ALA A 106 10.40 -6.73 0.84
N LEU A 107 9.50 -5.75 0.84
CA LEU A 107 8.32 -5.76 1.73
C LEU A 107 7.40 -6.95 1.43
N SER A 108 7.17 -7.24 0.15
CA SER A 108 6.39 -8.41 -0.28
C SER A 108 6.99 -9.70 0.27
N GLN A 109 8.30 -9.92 0.08
CA GLN A 109 9.00 -11.11 0.60
C GLN A 109 8.85 -11.26 2.12
N VAL A 110 9.02 -10.18 2.88
CA VAL A 110 8.85 -10.21 4.34
C VAL A 110 7.43 -10.62 4.75
N LEU A 111 6.40 -10.10 4.08
CA LEU A 111 5.01 -10.47 4.40
C LEU A 111 4.65 -11.88 3.93
N HIS A 112 5.21 -12.36 2.83
CA HIS A 112 5.09 -13.75 2.40
C HIS A 112 5.70 -14.73 3.44
N ASP A 113 6.80 -14.33 4.07
CA ASP A 113 7.44 -15.13 5.12
C ASP A 113 6.62 -15.14 6.42
N LEU A 114 6.02 -14.01 6.80
CA LEU A 114 5.28 -13.86 8.06
C LEU A 114 3.84 -14.36 8.00
N VAL A 115 3.15 -14.16 6.89
CA VAL A 115 1.71 -14.43 6.76
C VAL A 115 1.52 -15.76 6.07
N LYS A 116 0.68 -16.64 6.62
CA LYS A 116 0.40 -17.98 6.08
C LYS A 116 -1.03 -18.19 5.58
N GLU A 117 -1.93 -17.26 5.89
CA GLU A 117 -3.33 -17.28 5.47
C GLU A 117 -3.79 -15.85 5.22
N ASN A 118 -4.74 -15.67 4.30
CA ASN A 118 -5.37 -14.39 3.99
C ASN A 118 -4.38 -13.33 3.49
N LEU A 119 -3.26 -13.75 2.87
CA LEU A 119 -2.39 -12.82 2.17
C LEU A 119 -2.93 -12.59 0.77
N TYR A 120 -2.97 -11.33 0.39
CA TYR A 120 -3.30 -10.87 -0.94
C TYR A 120 -2.22 -9.89 -1.40
N VAL A 121 -2.07 -9.77 -2.70
CA VAL A 121 -1.10 -8.88 -3.31
C VAL A 121 -1.73 -8.00 -4.38
N PHE A 122 -1.15 -6.82 -4.61
CA PHE A 122 -1.53 -5.98 -5.72
C PHE A 122 -1.30 -6.66 -7.07
N GLY A 123 -2.13 -6.34 -8.04
CA GLY A 123 -1.95 -6.73 -9.43
C GLY A 123 -2.96 -6.05 -10.33
N PHE A 124 -3.18 -6.66 -11.48
CA PHE A 124 -4.09 -6.12 -12.50
C PHE A 124 -5.21 -7.13 -12.79
N GLY A 125 -6.39 -6.59 -13.10
CA GLY A 125 -7.49 -7.33 -13.68
C GLY A 125 -7.77 -6.90 -15.11
N ASP A 126 -8.76 -7.55 -15.73
CA ASP A 126 -9.19 -7.23 -17.10
C ASP A 126 -10.27 -6.13 -17.14
N GLN A 127 -10.89 -5.86 -16.00
CA GLN A 127 -11.93 -4.85 -15.87
C GLN A 127 -11.38 -3.54 -15.30
N LYS A 128 -11.89 -2.42 -15.81
CA LYS A 128 -11.62 -1.12 -15.21
C LYS A 128 -12.38 -0.98 -13.90
N LEU A 129 -11.82 -0.22 -12.97
CA LEU A 129 -12.56 0.33 -11.85
C LEU A 129 -13.81 1.07 -12.36
N SER A 130 -14.90 0.99 -11.60
CA SER A 130 -16.09 1.76 -11.94
C SER A 130 -15.76 3.26 -12.01
N PRO A 131 -16.42 4.04 -12.89
CA PRO A 131 -16.10 5.45 -13.08
C PRO A 131 -16.09 6.27 -11.79
N ASP A 132 -17.00 6.00 -10.85
CA ASP A 132 -17.09 6.71 -9.59
C ASP A 132 -15.90 6.41 -8.66
N ILE A 133 -15.50 5.14 -8.55
CA ILE A 133 -14.34 4.74 -7.76
C ILE A 133 -13.07 5.29 -8.36
N TYR A 134 -12.93 5.21 -9.69
CA TYR A 134 -11.78 5.76 -10.40
C TYR A 134 -11.65 7.28 -10.20
N ARG A 135 -12.75 8.03 -10.29
CA ARG A 135 -12.75 9.49 -10.04
C ARG A 135 -12.35 9.83 -8.60
N LYS A 136 -12.90 9.11 -7.62
CA LYS A 136 -12.52 9.28 -6.21
C LYS A 136 -11.04 8.97 -5.98
N LYS A 137 -10.55 7.87 -6.54
CA LYS A 137 -9.14 7.48 -6.49
C LYS A 137 -8.24 8.59 -7.04
N LEU A 138 -8.56 9.14 -8.22
CA LEU A 138 -7.81 10.26 -8.79
C LEU A 138 -7.85 11.53 -7.93
N ALA A 139 -9.02 11.88 -7.38
CA ALA A 139 -9.16 13.03 -6.50
C ALA A 139 -8.28 12.90 -5.25
N LEU A 140 -8.25 11.71 -4.64
CA LEU A 140 -7.41 11.42 -3.49
C LEU A 140 -5.92 11.44 -3.84
N LEU A 141 -5.53 10.84 -4.98
CA LEU A 141 -4.14 10.84 -5.45
C LEU A 141 -3.60 12.26 -5.69
N HIS A 142 -4.45 13.23 -6.06
CA HIS A 142 -4.03 14.62 -6.20
C HIS A 142 -3.66 15.32 -4.87
N HIS A 143 -3.91 14.71 -3.72
CA HIS A 143 -3.39 15.21 -2.44
C HIS A 143 -1.91 14.87 -2.22
N TYR A 144 -1.35 13.94 -3.00
CA TYR A 144 0.07 13.64 -2.99
C TYR A 144 0.79 14.51 -4.02
N SER A 145 1.73 15.34 -3.56
CA SER A 145 2.46 16.29 -4.41
C SER A 145 3.27 15.59 -5.51
N LEU A 146 3.75 14.38 -5.25
CA LEU A 146 4.54 13.57 -6.19
C LEU A 146 3.69 12.82 -7.23
N PHE A 147 2.36 12.77 -7.07
CA PHE A 147 1.51 11.96 -7.94
C PHE A 147 1.63 12.36 -9.42
N LYS A 148 1.74 13.67 -9.71
CA LYS A 148 1.91 14.13 -11.10
C LYS A 148 3.18 13.57 -11.73
N LEU A 149 4.30 13.61 -10.99
CA LEU A 149 5.58 13.05 -11.45
C LEU A 149 5.46 11.53 -11.65
N GLN A 150 4.86 10.82 -10.70
CA GLN A 150 4.68 9.37 -10.80
C GLN A 150 3.86 8.97 -12.02
N LYS A 151 2.73 9.64 -12.21
CA LYS A 151 1.82 9.41 -13.34
C LYS A 151 2.50 9.65 -14.69
N ASP A 152 3.37 10.64 -14.79
CA ASP A 152 3.98 11.02 -16.07
C ASP A 152 5.23 10.17 -16.41
N TYR A 153 5.90 9.54 -15.43
CA TYR A 153 7.18 8.84 -15.65
C TYR A 153 7.20 7.35 -15.31
N PHE A 154 6.41 6.89 -14.34
CA PHE A 154 6.50 5.52 -13.82
C PHE A 154 5.25 4.68 -14.08
N LEU A 155 4.10 5.31 -14.28
CA LEU A 155 2.84 4.60 -14.44
C LEU A 155 2.47 4.43 -15.91
N THR A 156 1.91 3.27 -16.25
CA THR A 156 1.30 3.01 -17.57
C THR A 156 -0.18 3.43 -17.60
N LEU A 157 -0.66 4.04 -16.52
CA LEU A 157 -2.07 4.30 -16.17
C LEU A 157 -2.88 3.01 -15.94
N ARG A 158 -2.30 1.83 -16.13
CA ARG A 158 -2.96 0.55 -15.88
C ARG A 158 -3.19 0.35 -14.40
N GLU A 159 -2.25 0.79 -13.57
CA GLU A 159 -2.28 0.80 -12.10
C GLU A 159 -3.47 1.60 -11.58
N LEU A 160 -3.76 2.71 -12.25
CA LEU A 160 -4.87 3.57 -11.86
C LEU A 160 -6.23 2.97 -12.26
N LYS A 161 -6.29 2.30 -13.41
CA LYS A 161 -7.56 1.92 -14.05
C LYS A 161 -7.96 0.48 -13.81
N TYR A 162 -7.01 -0.43 -13.74
CA TYR A 162 -7.21 -1.88 -13.81
C TYR A 162 -6.64 -2.60 -12.58
N GLU A 163 -6.45 -1.90 -11.46
CA GLU A 163 -5.98 -2.55 -10.24
C GLU A 163 -6.94 -3.67 -9.81
N GLN A 164 -6.35 -4.74 -9.30
CA GLN A 164 -7.06 -5.84 -8.66
C GLN A 164 -6.16 -6.44 -7.59
N ILE A 165 -6.77 -6.81 -6.47
CA ILE A 165 -6.10 -7.52 -5.39
C ILE A 165 -6.29 -9.03 -5.58
N HIS A 166 -5.19 -9.78 -5.57
CA HIS A 166 -5.16 -11.22 -5.83
C HIS A 166 -4.84 -12.00 -4.57
N LYS A 167 -5.60 -13.04 -4.25
CA LYS A 167 -5.31 -13.91 -3.10
C LYS A 167 -4.08 -14.78 -3.40
N VAL A 168 -3.16 -14.87 -2.45
CA VAL A 168 -2.00 -15.76 -2.52
C VAL A 168 -2.30 -17.09 -1.84
N TYR A 169 -2.83 -17.06 -0.60
CA TYR A 169 -3.24 -18.24 0.17
C TYR A 169 -4.44 -17.96 1.06
#